data_AF-A0A953Y3C6-F1
#
_entry.id   AF-A0A953Y3C6-F1
#
_cell.length_a   1.000
_cell.length_b   1.000
_cell.length_c   1.000
_cell.angle_alpha   90.00
_cell.angle_beta   90.00
_cell.angle_gamma   90.00
#
_symmetry.space_group_name_H-M   'P 1'
#
loop_
_entity.id
_entity.type
_entity.pdbx_description
1 polymer ?
#
loop_
_entity_poly.entity_id
_entity_poly.type
_entity_poly.pdbx_seq_one_letter_code
_entity_poly.pdbx_strand_id
1 'polypeptide(L)' 'MRVEPERGPVQPETLLAAVMLARPDAERVLQEEFGLPCYRCPVSFVETVAEGARLYRLDPQALVDRLNQCPLAEAAG' A
#
# COMPACT_ATOMS: atom_id res chain seq x y z
N MET A 1 0.21 9.83 -15.28
CA MET A 1 1.29 9.42 -14.37
C MET A 1 1.34 7.90 -14.39
N ARG A 2 2.50 7.29 -14.64
CA ARG A 2 2.65 5.82 -14.56
C ARG A 2 3.27 5.52 -13.20
N VAL A 3 2.58 4.75 -12.37
CA VAL A 3 3.11 4.26 -11.09
C VAL A 3 3.77 2.90 -11.35
N GLU A 4 4.99 2.73 -10.85
CA GLU A 4 5.73 1.47 -10.94
C GLU A 4 5.48 0.64 -9.68
N PRO A 5 5.44 -0.70 -9.79
CA PRO A 5 5.26 -1.57 -8.63
C PRO A 5 6.48 -1.50 -7.69
N GLU A 6 6.25 -1.36 -6.38
CA GLU A 6 7.31 -1.41 -5.36
C GLU A 6 7.77 -2.85 -5.13
N ARG A 7 8.86 -3.24 -5.80
CA ARG A 7 9.45 -4.59 -5.69
C ARG A 7 10.39 -4.73 -4.48
N GLY A 8 10.81 -3.63 -3.86
CA GLY A 8 11.64 -3.61 -2.67
C GLY A 8 10.83 -3.67 -1.36
N PRO A 9 11.51 -3.44 -0.23
CA PRO A 9 10.85 -3.19 1.04
C PRO A 9 9.96 -1.94 0.94
N VAL A 10 8.71 -2.07 1.35
CA VAL A 10 7.80 -0.93 1.50
C VAL A 10 8.38 0.01 2.57
N GLN A 11 8.39 1.30 2.26
CA GLN A 11 8.80 2.38 3.16
C GLN A 11 7.61 3.33 3.41
N PRO A 12 7.65 4.17 4.46
CA PRO A 12 6.59 5.13 4.72
C PRO A 12 6.29 6.08 3.54
N GLU A 13 7.29 6.38 2.71
CA GLU A 13 7.20 7.25 1.54
C GLU A 13 6.76 6.52 0.26
N THR A 14 6.62 5.20 0.30
CA THR A 14 6.12 4.42 -0.83
C THR A 14 4.66 4.78 -1.12
N LEU A 15 4.31 4.94 -2.40
CA LEU A 15 2.93 5.16 -2.83
C LEU A 15 2.06 3.92 -2.59
N LEU A 16 0.85 4.08 -2.06
CA LEU A 16 -0.08 2.96 -1.83
C LEU A 16 -0.37 2.18 -3.12
N ALA A 17 -0.55 2.87 -4.26
CA ALA A 17 -0.72 2.20 -5.54
C ALA A 17 0.49 1.38 -5.98
N ALA A 18 1.72 1.82 -5.70
CA ALA A 18 2.92 1.03 -6.00
C ALA A 18 2.94 -0.27 -5.18
N VAL A 19 2.49 -0.21 -3.92
CA VAL A 19 2.37 -1.39 -3.05
C VAL A 19 1.28 -2.33 -3.58
N MET A 20 0.07 -1.85 -3.87
CA MET A 20 -1.04 -2.69 -4.36
C MET A 20 -0.71 -3.36 -5.70
N LEU A 21 -0.01 -2.67 -6.60
CA LEU A 21 0.47 -3.25 -7.86
C LEU A 21 1.50 -4.36 -7.65
N ALA A 22 2.37 -4.21 -6.65
CA ALA A 22 3.43 -5.17 -6.36
C ALA A 22 2.97 -6.33 -5.48
N ARG A 23 1.95 -6.14 -4.65
CA ARG A 23 1.53 -7.06 -3.57
C ARG A 23 -0.01 -7.13 -3.58
N PRO A 24 -0.64 -8.08 -4.29
CA PRO A 24 -2.09 -8.15 -4.43
C PRO A 24 -2.83 -8.22 -3.08
N ASP A 25 -2.25 -8.89 -2.09
CA ASP A 25 -2.80 -9.01 -0.74
C ASP A 25 -2.82 -7.68 0.04
N ALA A 26 -2.05 -6.68 -0.40
CA ALA A 26 -2.00 -5.37 0.22
C ALA A 26 -3.36 -4.66 0.14
N GLU A 27 -4.16 -4.89 -0.91
CA GLU A 27 -5.50 -4.28 -1.02
C GLU A 27 -6.39 -4.66 0.16
N ARG A 28 -6.37 -5.95 0.54
CA ARG A 28 -7.11 -6.45 1.70
C ARG A 28 -6.56 -5.90 3.00
N VAL A 29 -5.24 -5.86 3.15
CA VAL A 29 -4.60 -5.27 4.32
C VAL A 29 -5.00 -3.81 4.53
N LEU A 30 -4.97 -3.00 3.47
CA LEU A 30 -5.34 -1.59 3.51
C LEU A 30 -6.83 -1.42 3.81
N GLN A 31 -7.69 -2.30 3.26
CA GLN A 31 -9.11 -2.27 3.55
C GLN A 31 -9.43 -2.58 5.02
N GLU A 32 -8.74 -3.55 5.63
CA GLU A 32 -8.91 -3.90 7.04
C GLU A 32 -8.41 -2.78 7.97
N GLU A 33 -7.31 -2.10 7.62
CA GLU A 33 -6.72 -1.01 8.42
C GLU A 33 -7.50 0.30 8.31
N PHE A 34 -7.88 0.68 7.09
CA PHE A 34 -8.56 1.95 6.82
C PHE A 34 -10.09 1.85 6.83
N GLY A 35 -10.65 0.64 6.82
CA GLY A 35 -12.10 0.40 6.78
C GLY A 35 -12.76 0.78 5.45
N LEU A 36 -11.97 1.02 4.40
CA LEU A 36 -12.43 1.51 3.09
C LEU A 36 -11.76 0.74 1.94
N PRO A 37 -12.42 0.60 0.78
CA PRO A 37 -11.83 -0.07 -0.37
C PRO A 37 -10.78 0.83 -1.03
N CYS A 38 -9.56 0.86 -0.50
CA CYS A 38 -8.48 1.72 -0.97
C CYS A 38 -8.19 1.55 -2.47
N TYR A 39 -8.26 0.33 -3.00
CA TYR A 39 -8.14 0.06 -4.45
C TYR A 39 -9.15 0.80 -5.34
N ARG A 40 -10.23 1.37 -4.78
CA ARG A 40 -11.21 2.22 -5.47
C ARG A 40 -11.12 3.70 -5.10
N CYS A 41 -10.20 4.10 -4.24
CA CYS A 41 -10.02 5.48 -3.80
C CYS A 41 -9.09 6.22 -4.77
N PRO A 42 -9.53 7.31 -5.44
CA PRO A 42 -8.63 8.08 -6.32
C PRO A 42 -7.39 8.62 -5.59
N VAL A 43 -7.50 8.90 -4.29
CA VAL A 43 -6.41 9.43 -3.47
C VAL A 43 -5.31 8.39 -3.23
N SER A 44 -5.65 7.10 -3.16
CA SER A 44 -4.65 6.04 -2.93
C SER A 44 -3.68 5.84 -4.09
N PHE A 45 -3.98 6.43 -5.25
CA PHE A 45 -3.08 6.43 -6.40
C PHE A 45 -1.99 7.50 -6.33
N VAL A 46 -2.12 8.45 -5.40
CA VAL A 46 -1.19 9.57 -5.24
C VAL A 46 -0.70 9.76 -3.80
N GLU A 47 -1.27 9.06 -2.82
CA GLU A 47 -0.84 9.13 -1.42
C GLU A 47 0.22 8.09 -1.07
N THR A 48 1.09 8.46 -0.12
CA THR A 48 2.07 7.57 0.50
C THR A 48 1.44 6.75 1.64
N VAL A 49 2.11 5.66 2.04
CA VAL A 49 1.71 4.85 3.20
C VAL A 49 1.61 5.72 4.46
N ALA A 50 2.57 6.62 4.68
CA ALA A 50 2.58 7.50 5.85
C ALA A 50 1.44 8.52 5.86
N GLU A 51 1.12 9.11 4.71
CA GLU A 51 0.00 10.06 4.58
C GLU A 51 -1.34 9.38 4.87
N GLY A 52 -1.58 8.20 4.28
CA GLY A 52 -2.77 7.39 4.56
C GLY A 52 -2.85 7.02 6.03
N ALA A 53 -1.78 6.47 6.62
CA ALA A 53 -1.74 6.11 8.03
C ALA A 53 -2.09 7.30 8.94
N ARG A 54 -1.50 8.48 8.70
CA ARG A 54 -1.79 9.70 9.48
C ARG A 54 -3.23 10.16 9.34
N LEU A 55 -3.80 10.13 8.14
CA LEU A 55 -5.18 10.54 7.87
C LEU A 55 -6.18 9.71 8.69
N TYR A 56 -5.92 8.41 8.82
CA TYR A 56 -6.76 7.47 9.56
C TYR A 56 -6.28 7.23 11.01
N ARG A 57 -5.28 8.01 11.49
CA ARG A 57 -4.72 7.92 12.85
C ARG A 57 -4.13 6.54 13.20
N LEU A 58 -3.56 5.87 12.21
CA LEU A 58 -2.81 4.63 12.36
C LEU A 58 -1.32 4.93 12.56
N ASP A 59 -0.58 3.95 13.08
CA ASP A 59 0.88 4.00 13.12
C ASP A 59 1.46 3.68 11.72
N PRO A 60 2.17 4.62 11.08
CA PRO A 60 2.79 4.38 9.78
C PRO A 60 3.74 3.18 9.78
N GLN A 61 4.50 2.97 10.86
CA GLN A 61 5.48 1.90 10.90
C GLN A 61 4.81 0.53 11.01
N ALA A 62 3.78 0.41 11.85
CA ALA A 62 3.00 -0.82 11.96
C ALA A 62 2.35 -1.20 10.62
N LEU A 63 1.83 -0.21 9.86
CA LEU A 63 1.28 -0.44 8.53
C LEU A 63 2.35 -0.90 7.54
N VAL A 64 3.52 -0.27 7.53
CA VAL A 64 4.67 -0.68 6.71
C VAL A 64 5.07 -2.13 7.00
N ASP A 65 5.17 -2.51 8.27
CA ASP A 65 5.53 -3.86 8.67
C ASP A 65 4.51 -4.88 8.16
N ARG A 66 3.22 -4.55 8.25
CA ARG A 66 2.12 -5.41 7.75
C ARG A 66 2.14 -5.55 6.24
N LEU A 67 2.37 -4.46 5.51
CA LEU A 67 2.45 -4.48 4.03
C LEU A 67 3.68 -5.26 3.53
N ASN A 68 4.79 -5.21 4.26
CA ASN A 68 5.99 -5.99 3.93
C ASN A 68 5.80 -7.50 4.11
N GLN A 69 4.82 -7.93 4.92
CA GLN A 69 4.44 -9.34 5.06
C GLN A 69 3.61 -9.86 3.87
N CYS A 70 3.01 -8.97 3.06
CA CYS A 70 2.31 -9.38 1.84
C CYS A 70 3.31 -9.89 0.79
N PRO A 71 3.07 -11.05 0.17
CA PRO A 71 3.98 -11.57 -0.86
C PRO A 71 4.01 -10.65 -2.08
N LEU A 72 5.17 -10.57 -2.73
CA LEU A 72 5.27 -9.95 -4.04
C LEU A 72 4.50 -10.76 -5.07
N ALA A 73 3.79 -10.09 -5.97
CA ALA A 73 3.18 -10.72 -7.13
C ALA A 73 4.29 -11.37 -7.97
N GLU A 74 4.12 -12.64 -8.33
CA GLU A 74 5.04 -13.29 -9.25
C GLU A 74 5.10 -12.47 -10.55
N ALA A 75 6.31 -12.26 -11.08
CA ALA A 75 6.43 -11.69 -12.41
C ALA A 75 5.73 -12.68 -13.35
N ALA A 76 4.63 -12.24 -13.97
CA ALA A 76 4.04 -12.99 -15.07
C ALA A 76 5.13 -13.14 -16.14
N GLY A 77 5.68 -14.34 -16.24
CA GLY A 77 6.68 -14.73 -17.24
C GLY A 77 6.10 -14.74 -18.64
#